data_AF-A0A7W3N262-F1
#
_entry.id   AF-A0A7W3N262-F1
#
_cell.length_a   1.000
_cell.length_b   1.000
_cell.length_c   1.000
_cell.angle_alpha   90.00
_cell.angle_beta   90.00
_cell.angle_gamma   90.00
#
_symmetry.space_group_name_H-M   'P 1'
#
loop_
_entity.id
_entity.type
_entity.pdbx_description
1 polymer ?
#
loop_
_entity_poly.entity_id
_entity_poly.type
_entity_poly.pdbx_seq_one_letter_code
_entity_poly.pdbx_strand_id
1 'polypeptide(L)'
;MGERTVTRRLRRRRTVGVPAEPELLGIYLNDHLAGATAGVELARRLARAHQGTPAGPELARLAAEIAEDRRSLQAMMESLGVRVRRWMMLAGWLGEKAGRLKPNGRLLSRSPLSSVIELEVMRLGVEGKLAAWRLLRTVADHDRRLDRARLDRLAERAERQSRLLEELRVRSVEDIIGAGEPVK
;
A
#
# COMPACT_ATOMS: atom_id res chain seq x y z
N MET A 1 4.17 -34.10 59.51
CA MET A 1 4.27 -32.70 59.06
C MET A 1 5.51 -32.62 58.18
N GLY A 2 5.48 -32.57 56.85
CA GLY A 2 4.41 -32.40 55.87
C GLY A 2 4.90 -31.58 54.67
N GLU A 3 6.10 -31.81 54.14
CA GLU A 3 6.65 -30.99 53.04
C GLU A 3 6.69 -31.76 51.72
N ARG A 4 5.67 -31.50 50.91
CA ARG A 4 5.60 -31.92 49.52
C ARG A 4 6.57 -31.07 48.72
N THR A 5 7.69 -31.65 48.31
CA THR A 5 8.57 -31.08 47.30
C THR A 5 7.86 -31.13 45.94
N VAL A 6 7.19 -30.03 45.57
CA VAL A 6 6.62 -29.85 44.23
C VAL A 6 7.77 -29.45 43.30
N THR A 7 8.41 -30.45 42.69
CA THR A 7 9.27 -30.24 41.52
C THR A 7 8.39 -29.86 40.34
N ARG A 8 8.07 -28.57 40.23
CA ARG A 8 7.48 -27.98 39.04
C ARG A 8 8.55 -28.01 37.93
N ARG A 9 8.62 -29.12 37.19
CA ARG A 9 9.31 -29.16 35.89
C ARG A 9 8.72 -28.02 35.06
N LEU A 10 9.51 -26.97 34.87
CA LEU A 10 9.22 -25.95 33.87
C LEU A 10 9.20 -26.67 32.52
N ARG A 11 8.00 -27.04 32.07
CA ARG A 11 7.74 -27.37 30.67
C ARG A 11 8.26 -26.18 29.87
N ARG A 12 9.40 -26.37 29.20
CA ARG A 12 9.87 -25.47 28.13
C ARG A 12 8.65 -25.17 27.26
N ARG A 13 8.18 -23.93 27.28
CA ARG A 13 7.28 -23.43 26.24
C ARG A 13 7.95 -23.75 24.92
N ARG A 14 7.31 -24.59 24.09
CA ARG A 14 7.66 -24.66 22.67
C ARG A 14 7.52 -23.24 22.15
N THR A 15 8.64 -22.57 21.90
CA THR A 15 8.64 -21.41 21.01
C THR A 15 8.12 -21.93 19.69
N VAL A 16 6.91 -21.52 19.31
CA VAL A 16 6.46 -21.63 17.93
C VAL A 16 7.58 -20.99 17.10
N GLY A 17 8.21 -21.76 16.22
CA GLY A 17 9.45 -21.37 15.56
C GLY A 17 9.27 -20.04 14.84
N VAL A 18 9.86 -18.98 15.40
CA VAL A 18 9.93 -17.69 14.71
C VAL A 18 10.81 -17.93 13.47
N PRO A 19 10.32 -17.66 12.25
CA PRO A 19 11.11 -17.83 11.03
C PRO A 19 12.41 -17.04 11.11
N ALA A 20 13.46 -17.51 10.43
CA ALA A 20 14.72 -16.79 10.34
C ALA A 20 14.51 -15.40 9.71
N GLU A 21 15.33 -14.40 10.08
CA GLU A 21 15.18 -13.00 9.62
C GLU A 21 15.03 -12.83 8.09
N PRO A 22 15.77 -13.57 7.23
CA PRO A 22 15.58 -13.49 5.78
C PRO A 22 14.20 -13.98 5.31
N GLU A 23 13.60 -14.93 6.03
CA GLU A 23 12.27 -15.44 5.71
C GLU A 23 11.18 -14.43 6.10
N LEU A 24 11.34 -13.73 7.24
CA LEU A 24 10.45 -12.66 7.67
C LEU A 24 10.47 -11.47 6.72
N LEU A 25 11.66 -11.04 6.27
CA LEU A 25 11.80 -10.01 5.24
C LEU A 25 11.11 -10.45 3.95
N GLY A 26 11.25 -11.72 3.57
CA GLY A 26 10.59 -12.28 2.40
C GLY A 26 9.07 -12.22 2.48
N ILE A 27 8.46 -12.50 3.64
CA ILE A 27 7.01 -12.38 3.86
C ILE A 27 6.59 -10.91 3.73
N TYR A 28 7.26 -10.01 4.45
CA TYR A 28 6.98 -8.57 4.44
C TYR A 28 7.00 -7.99 3.02
N LEU A 29 8.05 -8.28 2.24
CA LEU A 29 8.16 -7.77 0.86
C LEU A 29 7.09 -8.35 -0.07
N ASN A 30 6.66 -9.60 0.15
CA ASN A 30 5.57 -10.18 -0.62
C ASN A 30 4.20 -9.54 -0.30
N ASP A 31 3.94 -9.22 0.98
CA ASP A 31 2.73 -8.50 1.38
C ASP A 31 2.69 -7.09 0.76
N HIS A 32 3.83 -6.38 0.78
CA HIS A 32 3.97 -5.10 0.10
C HIS A 32 3.81 -5.21 -1.42
N LEU A 33 4.31 -6.28 -2.06
CA LEU A 33 4.12 -6.50 -3.49
C LEU A 33 2.67 -6.79 -3.86
N ALA A 34 1.94 -7.53 -3.01
CA ALA A 34 0.50 -7.75 -3.17
C ALA A 34 -0.26 -6.42 -3.07
N GLY A 35 0.01 -5.62 -2.04
CA GLY A 35 -0.56 -4.27 -1.87
C GLY A 35 -0.24 -3.34 -3.03
N ALA A 36 1.01 -3.32 -3.50
CA ALA A 36 1.43 -2.51 -4.66
C ALA A 36 0.71 -2.93 -5.95
N THR A 37 0.40 -4.22 -6.11
CA THR A 37 -0.36 -4.72 -7.27
C THR A 37 -1.80 -4.19 -7.26
N ALA A 38 -2.48 -4.22 -6.11
CA ALA A 38 -3.79 -3.59 -5.95
C ALA A 38 -3.73 -2.06 -6.14
N GLY A 39 -2.71 -1.41 -5.58
CA GLY A 39 -2.48 0.02 -5.73
C GLY A 39 -2.34 0.48 -7.19
N VAL A 40 -1.65 -0.30 -8.04
CA VAL A 40 -1.55 0.01 -9.49
C VAL A 40 -2.93 0.05 -10.14
N GLU A 41 -3.80 -0.91 -9.85
CA GLU A 41 -5.14 -0.97 -10.45
C GLU A 41 -6.06 0.14 -9.94
N LEU A 42 -5.99 0.46 -8.65
CA LEU A 42 -6.69 1.61 -8.05
C LEU A 42 -6.21 2.94 -8.66
N ALA A 43 -4.89 3.15 -8.79
CA ALA A 43 -4.35 4.38 -9.36
C ALA A 43 -4.76 4.57 -10.83
N ARG A 44 -4.72 3.50 -11.63
CA ARG A 44 -5.22 3.51 -13.01
C ARG A 44 -6.71 3.81 -13.10
N ARG A 45 -7.50 3.28 -12.17
CA ARG A 45 -8.95 3.56 -12.09
C ARG A 45 -9.21 5.02 -11.75
N LEU A 46 -8.52 5.57 -10.75
CA LEU A 46 -8.62 6.98 -10.38
C LEU A 46 -8.26 7.90 -11.56
N ALA A 47 -7.17 7.60 -12.27
CA ALA A 47 -6.76 8.34 -13.46
C ALA A 47 -7.82 8.29 -14.57
N ARG A 48 -8.40 7.12 -14.86
CA ARG A 48 -9.49 6.98 -15.85
C ARG A 48 -10.73 7.76 -15.46
N ALA A 49 -11.08 7.76 -14.17
CA ALA A 49 -12.28 8.45 -13.67
C ALA A 49 -12.17 9.98 -13.74
N HIS A 50 -10.95 10.51 -13.77
CA HIS A 50 -10.67 11.95 -13.85
C HIS A 50 -10.17 12.37 -15.23
N GLN A 51 -10.40 11.55 -16.26
CA GLN A 51 -10.09 11.95 -17.63
C GLN A 51 -10.93 13.17 -18.03
N GLY A 52 -10.28 14.17 -18.61
CA GLY A 52 -10.92 15.43 -19.00
C GLY A 52 -11.14 16.42 -17.84
N THR A 53 -10.75 16.09 -16.61
CA THR A 53 -10.76 17.05 -15.49
C THR A 53 -9.37 17.68 -15.31
N PRO A 54 -9.27 18.83 -14.60
CA PRO A 54 -7.98 19.44 -14.29
C PRO A 54 -6.99 18.51 -13.56
N ALA A 55 -7.50 17.55 -12.77
CA ALA A 55 -6.70 16.57 -12.02
C ALA A 55 -6.21 15.37 -12.86
N GLY A 56 -6.79 15.15 -14.06
CA GLY A 56 -6.53 13.98 -14.90
C GLY A 56 -5.04 13.76 -15.23
N PRO A 57 -4.29 14.78 -15.70
CA PRO A 57 -2.87 14.63 -16.02
C PRO A 57 -2.02 14.22 -14.80
N GLU A 58 -2.27 14.81 -13.63
CA GLU A 58 -1.53 14.51 -12.40
C GLU A 58 -1.80 13.07 -11.93
N LEU A 59 -3.06 12.63 -11.98
CA LEU A 59 -3.44 11.26 -11.63
C LEU A 59 -2.91 10.23 -12.63
N ALA A 60 -2.84 10.56 -13.92
CA ALA A 60 -2.23 9.68 -14.92
C ALA A 60 -0.72 9.50 -14.68
N ARG A 61 -0.02 10.58 -14.34
CA ARG A 61 1.40 10.54 -13.93
C ARG A 61 1.57 9.71 -12.66
N LEU A 62 0.76 9.94 -11.63
CA LEU A 62 0.78 9.17 -10.39
C LEU A 62 0.62 7.66 -10.68
N ALA A 63 -0.35 7.27 -11.51
CA ALA A 63 -0.57 5.88 -11.86
C ALA A 63 0.64 5.24 -12.56
N ALA A 64 1.32 5.98 -13.44
CA ALA A 64 2.55 5.52 -14.08
C ALA A 64 3.70 5.34 -13.08
N GLU A 65 3.88 6.29 -12.17
CA GLU A 65 4.90 6.21 -11.12
C GLU A 65 4.64 5.03 -10.17
N ILE A 66 3.41 4.83 -9.67
CA ILE A 66 3.07 3.69 -8.80
C ILE A 66 3.33 2.34 -9.51
N ALA A 67 3.09 2.25 -10.82
CA ALA A 67 3.44 1.06 -11.58
C ALA A 67 4.96 0.83 -11.67
N GLU A 68 5.75 1.90 -11.73
CA GLU A 68 7.21 1.85 -11.69
C GLU A 68 7.75 1.50 -10.31
N ASP A 69 7.16 2.03 -9.24
CA ASP A 69 7.44 1.64 -7.86
C ASP A 69 7.29 0.13 -7.66
N ARG A 70 6.17 -0.46 -8.12
CA ARG A 70 5.95 -1.90 -8.06
C ARG A 70 7.05 -2.69 -8.79
N ARG A 71 7.44 -2.25 -9.99
CA ARG A 71 8.55 -2.88 -10.74
C ARG A 71 9.88 -2.77 -9.99
N SER A 72 10.13 -1.63 -9.36
CA SER A 72 11.33 -1.42 -8.54
C SER A 72 11.37 -2.37 -7.34
N LEU A 73 10.22 -2.57 -6.66
CA LEU A 73 10.12 -3.54 -5.56
C LEU A 73 10.45 -4.96 -6.04
N GLN A 74 9.89 -5.37 -7.18
CA GLN A 74 10.17 -6.69 -7.77
C GLN A 74 11.66 -6.89 -8.08
N ALA A 75 12.32 -5.88 -8.68
CA ALA A 75 13.76 -5.95 -8.99
C ALA A 75 14.62 -6.03 -7.72
N MET A 76 14.24 -5.34 -6.64
CA MET A 76 14.93 -5.42 -5.36
C MET A 76 14.73 -6.78 -4.69
N MET A 77 13.51 -7.35 -4.74
CA MET A 77 13.25 -8.71 -4.27
C MET A 77 14.11 -9.73 -5.02
N GLU A 78 14.24 -9.60 -6.34
CA GLU A 78 15.11 -10.45 -7.16
C GLU A 78 16.58 -10.32 -6.74
N SER A 79 17.08 -9.09 -6.56
CA SER A 79 18.46 -8.84 -6.11
C SER A 79 18.73 -9.44 -4.73
N LEU A 80 17.73 -9.43 -3.84
CA LEU A 80 17.82 -10.02 -2.50
C LEU A 80 17.68 -11.55 -2.51
N GLY A 81 17.27 -12.17 -3.63
CA GLY A 81 16.96 -13.60 -3.71
C GLY A 81 15.60 -13.97 -3.10
N VAL A 82 14.73 -12.98 -2.87
CA VAL A 82 13.39 -13.17 -2.31
C VAL A 82 12.44 -13.63 -3.41
N ARG A 83 11.88 -14.83 -3.26
CA ARG A 83 10.91 -15.38 -4.21
C ARG A 83 9.56 -14.68 -4.10
N VAL A 84 9.01 -14.28 -5.24
CA VAL A 84 7.64 -13.74 -5.36
C VAL A 84 6.62 -14.87 -5.17
N ARG A 85 5.74 -14.74 -4.18
CA ARG A 85 4.68 -15.71 -3.83
C ARG A 85 3.38 -15.30 -4.53
N ARG A 86 3.09 -15.92 -5.68
CA ARG A 86 1.93 -15.57 -6.54
C ARG A 86 0.55 -15.82 -5.89
N TRP A 87 0.44 -16.75 -4.95
CA TRP A 87 -0.85 -17.17 -4.41
C TRP A 87 -1.42 -16.23 -3.33
N MET A 88 -0.59 -15.43 -2.66
CA MET A 88 -1.06 -14.33 -1.78
C MET A 88 -1.49 -13.08 -2.56
N MET A 89 -0.96 -12.86 -3.77
CA MET A 89 -1.37 -11.72 -4.62
C MET A 89 -2.84 -11.80 -5.08
N LEU A 90 -3.40 -13.01 -5.17
CA LEU A 90 -4.79 -13.25 -5.59
C LEU A 90 -5.81 -13.11 -4.44
N ALA A 91 -5.42 -13.36 -3.19
CA ALA A 91 -6.32 -13.30 -2.05
C ALA A 91 -6.77 -11.86 -1.73
N GLY A 92 -5.88 -10.86 -1.90
CA GLY A 92 -6.24 -9.43 -1.77
C GLY A 92 -7.14 -8.93 -2.90
N TRP A 93 -6.98 -9.48 -4.12
CA TRP A 93 -7.80 -9.13 -5.28
C TRP A 93 -9.25 -9.64 -5.17
N LEU A 94 -9.47 -10.81 -4.55
CA LEU A 94 -10.82 -11.34 -4.33
C LEU A 94 -11.65 -10.49 -3.35
N GLY A 95 -11.01 -9.79 -2.41
CA GLY A 95 -11.68 -8.78 -1.57
C GLY A 95 -12.11 -7.54 -2.36
N GLU A 96 -11.33 -7.13 -3.37
CA GLU A 96 -11.57 -5.91 -4.16
C GLU A 96 -12.78 -6.04 -5.11
N LYS A 97 -13.18 -7.26 -5.49
CA LYS A 97 -14.50 -7.48 -6.08
C LYS A 97 -15.63 -7.58 -5.05
N ALA A 98 -15.37 -8.02 -3.82
CA ALA A 98 -16.39 -8.05 -2.77
C ALA A 98 -16.76 -6.63 -2.26
N GLY A 99 -15.81 -5.68 -2.32
CA GLY A 99 -15.97 -4.31 -1.83
C GLY A 99 -16.36 -3.23 -2.84
N ARG A 100 -16.52 -3.52 -4.14
CA ARG A 100 -17.04 -2.51 -5.09
C ARG A 100 -18.51 -2.10 -4.83
N LEU A 101 -19.22 -2.84 -3.98
CA LEU A 101 -20.58 -3.26 -4.32
C LEU A 101 -21.63 -3.12 -3.22
N LYS A 102 -21.35 -2.49 -2.06
CA LYS A 102 -22.49 -2.02 -1.25
C LYS A 102 -23.06 -0.77 -1.92
N PRO A 103 -24.16 -0.93 -2.67
CA PRO A 103 -24.65 0.11 -3.53
C PRO A 103 -25.55 1.01 -2.70
N ASN A 104 -25.28 2.31 -2.64
CA ASN A 104 -26.33 3.28 -2.36
C ASN A 104 -27.22 3.47 -3.60
N GLY A 105 -27.72 2.38 -4.17
CA GLY A 105 -28.88 2.32 -5.07
C GLY A 105 -28.93 3.27 -6.28
N ARG A 106 -27.85 3.96 -6.69
CA ARG A 106 -27.91 4.96 -7.76
C ARG A 106 -27.04 4.55 -8.93
N LEU A 107 -27.68 3.90 -9.89
CA LEU A 107 -27.12 3.35 -11.13
C LEU A 107 -26.77 4.39 -12.21
N LEU A 108 -26.63 5.69 -11.89
CA LEU A 108 -26.38 6.72 -12.91
C LEU A 108 -25.31 7.76 -12.56
N SER A 109 -24.80 7.82 -11.32
CA SER A 109 -23.68 8.69 -10.98
C SER A 109 -22.84 8.13 -9.84
N ARG A 110 -21.52 8.18 -9.97
CA ARG A 110 -20.58 7.84 -8.89
C ARG A 110 -20.80 8.84 -7.75
N SER A 111 -20.96 8.37 -6.51
CA SER A 111 -21.06 9.29 -5.38
C SER A 111 -19.78 10.11 -5.26
N PRO A 112 -19.84 11.44 -5.10
CA PRO A 112 -18.65 12.27 -4.91
C PRO A 112 -17.76 11.81 -3.74
N LEU A 113 -18.36 11.25 -2.68
CA LEU A 113 -17.63 10.68 -1.54
C LEU A 113 -16.84 9.42 -1.90
N SER A 114 -17.22 8.69 -2.97
CA SER A 114 -16.45 7.53 -3.42
C SER A 114 -15.05 7.93 -3.92
N SER A 115 -14.91 9.08 -4.57
CA SER A 115 -13.59 9.59 -5.00
C SER A 115 -12.71 9.95 -3.81
N VAL A 116 -13.29 10.58 -2.77
CA VAL A 116 -12.58 10.92 -1.52
C VAL A 116 -12.01 9.66 -0.85
N ILE A 117 -12.84 8.63 -0.66
CA ILE A 117 -12.41 7.36 -0.04
C ILE A 117 -11.33 6.67 -0.90
N GLU A 118 -11.46 6.69 -2.23
CA GLU A 118 -10.45 6.10 -3.11
C GLU A 118 -9.09 6.82 -3.01
N LEU A 119 -9.09 8.16 -2.86
CA LEU A 119 -7.89 8.96 -2.63
C LEU A 119 -7.27 8.69 -1.26
N GLU A 120 -8.08 8.51 -0.21
CA GLU A 120 -7.61 8.11 1.14
C GLU A 120 -6.93 6.75 1.13
N VAL A 121 -7.57 5.75 0.52
CA VAL A 121 -7.02 4.40 0.39
C VAL A 121 -5.72 4.42 -0.41
N MET A 122 -5.66 5.22 -1.49
CA MET A 122 -4.44 5.39 -2.26
C MET A 122 -3.32 6.02 -1.42
N ARG A 123 -3.64 7.06 -0.64
CA ARG A 123 -2.66 7.71 0.25
C ARG A 123 -2.13 6.75 1.31
N LEU A 124 -2.99 5.96 1.95
CA LEU A 124 -2.57 4.90 2.88
C LEU A 124 -1.65 3.87 2.21
N GLY A 125 -1.95 3.48 0.98
CA GLY A 125 -1.08 2.60 0.18
C GLY A 125 0.29 3.21 -0.10
N VAL A 126 0.34 4.51 -0.42
CA VAL A 126 1.60 5.25 -0.63
C VAL A 126 2.43 5.36 0.66
N GLU A 127 1.80 5.58 1.82
CA GLU A 127 2.49 5.56 3.12
C GLU A 127 3.05 4.17 3.45
N GLY A 128 2.28 3.11 3.20
CA GLY A 128 2.76 1.74 3.34
C GLY A 128 3.95 1.44 2.43
N LYS A 129 3.93 1.94 1.19
CA LYS A 129 5.06 1.84 0.27
C LYS A 129 6.29 2.63 0.75
N LEU A 130 6.10 3.84 1.27
CA LEU A 130 7.18 4.66 1.85
C LEU A 130 7.86 3.95 3.02
N ALA A 131 7.07 3.32 3.89
CA ALA A 131 7.60 2.51 4.99
C ALA A 131 8.48 1.36 4.47
N ALA A 132 8.06 0.67 3.41
CA ALA A 132 8.87 -0.38 2.78
C ALA A 132 10.18 0.14 2.19
N TRP A 133 10.17 1.33 1.57
CA TRP A 133 11.40 1.97 1.07
C TRP A 133 12.37 2.34 2.18
N ARG A 134 11.87 2.90 3.29
CA ARG A 134 12.70 3.22 4.47
C ARG A 134 13.28 1.95 5.10
N LEU A 135 12.50 0.88 5.19
CA LEU A 135 12.99 -0.42 5.67
C LEU A 135 14.10 -0.97 4.77
N LEU A 136 13.89 -1.00 3.45
CA LEU A 136 14.90 -1.47 2.49
C LEU A 136 16.14 -0.57 2.50
N ARG A 137 15.99 0.72 2.79
CA ARG A 137 17.10 1.65 2.96
C ARG A 137 17.97 1.30 4.16
N THR A 138 17.39 0.87 5.27
CA THR A 138 18.11 0.32 6.42
C THR A 138 18.78 -1.01 6.08
N VAL A 139 18.11 -1.89 5.33
CA VAL A 139 18.73 -3.15 4.84
C VAL A 139 19.95 -2.85 3.96
N ALA A 140 19.89 -1.82 3.12
CA ALA A 140 21.01 -1.38 2.28
C ALA A 140 22.21 -0.85 3.09
N ASP A 141 22.08 -0.62 4.40
CA ASP A 141 23.22 -0.31 5.26
C ASP A 141 24.13 -1.52 5.46
N HIS A 142 23.58 -2.74 5.33
CA HIS A 142 24.26 -4.01 5.56
C HIS A 142 24.34 -4.91 4.32
N ASP A 143 23.51 -4.67 3.29
CA ASP A 143 23.46 -5.45 2.06
C ASP A 143 23.74 -4.60 0.82
N ARG A 144 24.93 -4.78 0.22
CA ARG A 144 25.40 -4.01 -0.94
C ARG A 144 24.65 -4.30 -2.23
N ARG A 145 23.74 -5.29 -2.25
CA ARG A 145 22.88 -5.58 -3.41
C ARG A 145 21.81 -4.51 -3.62
N LEU A 146 21.56 -3.67 -2.61
CA LEU A 146 20.62 -2.55 -2.68
C LEU A 146 21.33 -1.21 -2.83
N ASP A 147 20.84 -0.37 -3.74
CA ASP A 147 21.32 0.99 -3.94
C ASP A 147 20.59 1.97 -3.00
N ARG A 148 21.34 2.53 -2.04
CA ARG A 148 20.87 3.52 -1.06
C ARG A 148 20.28 4.76 -1.72
N ALA A 149 21.00 5.35 -2.68
CA ALA A 149 20.59 6.58 -3.33
C ALA A 149 19.31 6.35 -4.17
N ARG A 150 19.15 5.17 -4.76
CA ARG A 150 17.90 4.79 -5.42
C ARG A 150 16.73 4.69 -4.45
N LEU A 151 16.93 4.09 -3.28
CA LEU A 151 15.89 3.99 -2.24
C LEU A 151 15.49 5.35 -1.69
N ASP A 152 16.46 6.26 -1.50
CA ASP A 152 16.19 7.64 -1.07
C ASP A 152 15.31 8.37 -2.09
N ARG A 153 15.62 8.27 -3.40
CA ARG A 153 14.78 8.84 -4.48
C ARG A 153 13.37 8.24 -4.53
N LEU A 154 13.22 6.95 -4.25
CA LEU A 154 11.91 6.28 -4.20
C LEU A 154 11.08 6.74 -3.00
N ALA A 155 11.72 6.96 -1.84
CA ALA A 155 11.09 7.51 -0.66
C ALA A 155 10.61 8.95 -0.90
N GLU A 156 11.47 9.82 -1.43
CA GLU A 156 11.09 11.19 -1.80
C GLU A 156 9.93 11.23 -2.81
N ARG A 157 9.92 10.31 -3.77
CA ARG A 157 8.81 10.17 -4.71
C ARG A 157 7.51 9.81 -3.99
N ALA A 158 7.54 8.85 -3.08
CA ALA A 158 6.36 8.47 -2.31
C ALA A 158 5.82 9.64 -1.46
N GLU A 159 6.70 10.45 -0.87
CA GLU A 159 6.30 11.66 -0.13
C GLU A 159 5.65 12.72 -1.02
N ARG A 160 6.15 12.93 -2.24
CA ARG A 160 5.48 13.80 -3.23
C ARG A 160 4.10 13.27 -3.63
N GLN A 161 3.97 11.96 -3.82
CA GLN A 161 2.69 11.33 -4.16
C GLN A 161 1.68 11.45 -3.01
N SER A 162 2.11 11.30 -1.76
CA SER A 162 1.23 11.48 -0.59
C SER A 162 0.68 12.91 -0.51
N ARG A 163 1.53 13.92 -0.76
CA ARG A 163 1.10 15.34 -0.83
C ARG A 163 0.08 15.59 -1.94
N LEU A 164 0.35 15.12 -3.16
CA LEU A 164 -0.59 15.25 -4.28
C LEU A 164 -1.95 14.63 -3.96
N LEU A 165 -1.96 13.44 -3.36
CA LEU A 165 -3.20 12.74 -2.99
C LEU A 165 -3.99 13.49 -1.91
N GLU A 166 -3.30 14.10 -0.95
CA GLU A 166 -3.93 14.95 0.06
C GLU A 166 -4.56 16.19 -0.56
N GLU A 167 -3.81 16.89 -1.42
CA GLU A 167 -4.30 18.09 -2.14
C GLU A 167 -5.53 17.76 -3.00
N LEU A 168 -5.50 16.63 -3.71
CA LEU A 168 -6.65 16.17 -4.49
C LEU A 168 -7.85 15.78 -3.60
N ARG A 169 -7.60 15.18 -2.44
CA ARG A 169 -8.65 14.79 -1.51
C ARG A 169 -9.36 16.02 -0.93
N VAL A 170 -8.61 17.03 -0.50
CA VAL A 170 -9.16 18.30 0.02
C VAL A 170 -9.97 19.01 -1.06
N ARG A 171 -9.43 19.17 -2.27
CA ARG A 171 -10.15 19.74 -3.42
C ARG A 171 -11.46 19.00 -3.71
N SER A 172 -11.44 17.66 -3.66
CA SER A 172 -12.65 16.85 -3.89
C SER A 172 -13.73 17.08 -2.83
N VAL A 173 -13.36 17.43 -1.59
CA VAL A 173 -14.33 17.78 -0.53
C VAL A 173 -14.88 19.19 -0.75
N GLU A 174 -14.04 20.15 -1.15
CA GLU A 174 -14.46 21.52 -1.46
C GLU A 174 -15.48 21.55 -2.61
N ASP A 175 -15.25 20.77 -3.68
CA ASP A 175 -16.18 20.64 -4.80
C ASP A 175 -17.56 20.10 -4.37
N ILE A 176 -17.57 19.17 -3.40
CA ILE A 176 -18.82 18.61 -2.84
C ILE A 176 -19.61 19.67 -2.08
N ILE A 177 -18.92 20.49 -1.28
CA ILE A 177 -19.53 21.55 -0.48
C ILE A 177 -20.03 22.68 -1.39
N GLY A 178 -19.21 23.12 -2.36
CA GLY A 178 -19.56 24.20 -3.29
C GLY A 178 -20.70 23.86 -4.24
N ALA A 179 -20.88 22.58 -4.59
CA ALA A 179 -22.05 22.12 -5.34
C ALA A 179 -23.35 22.05 -4.50
N GLY A 180 -23.26 22.25 -3.18
CA GLY A 180 -24.36 22.13 -2.22
C GLY A 180 -25.06 23.43 -1.83
N GLU A 181 -24.60 24.61 -2.25
CA GLU A 181 -25.28 25.88 -1.99
C GLU A 181 -26.23 26.28 -3.14
N PRO A 182 -27.56 26.31 -2.92
CA PRO A 182 -28.42 27.21 -3.68
C PRO A 182 -28.25 28.61 -3.09
N VAL A 183 -27.71 29.52 -3.89
CA VAL A 183 -27.74 30.97 -3.60
C VAL A 183 -29.20 31.38 -3.36
N LYS A 184 -29.48 31.88 -2.16
CA LYS A 184 -30.70 32.63 -1.85
C LYS A 184 -30.52 34.09 -2.21
#